data_AF-A0A2E4XVE2-F1
#
_entry.id   AF-A0A2E4XVE2-F1
#
_cell.length_a   1.000
_cell.length_b   1.000
_cell.length_c   1.000
_cell.angle_alpha   90.00
_cell.angle_beta   90.00
_cell.angle_gamma   90.00
#
_symmetry.space_group_name_H-M   'P 1'
#
loop_
_entity.id
_entity.type
_entity.pdbx_description
1 polymer ?
#
loop_
_entity_poly.entity_id
_entity_poly.type
_entity_poly.pdbx_seq_one_letter_code
_entity_poly.pdbx_strand_id
1 'polypeptide(L)'
;MIRAFPASALVAVGIAFATSAVHAQAPTRLTPSTAPTSLQQPAPQGTPAGPLQLTPRRAAPSATPSDDASTASAPKGNFSVDTSSRKSIQVEGLSEIDPNSVGSLSVENGGFGEDMWLGTPRFLIERLLPQLPVAIRSPVLRDLQRRLLLSGAAMPPASAENSATPAPSLISTRIAALQNMGAFKDAQKLTALTPKRATDPGLLRLQAQDKLFANDYGSACQIVDTVGEHLTKPYWQQLLVFCQTLQGDTQGATFGAELLAESRVVEDPAFFELVDRLTTASDAPIDSLPNPKPLHLAALRTAQIVIPDDAIVSTTPAVLRTIGVSPNARLETRLEAAERAVEFGAMPATRLAEIYMAEKFDPDELNNALSLAAADRSPRGRALLFQSAQIESLALSRAAVLAKALEIATEENRYLHVIDVYRTPLANLAASSEMAWFAPEAARALYALDRPLPARHWLAELRNASARNPQFASAIAGVWLIGLLTDSSGTDENFEANLLAWIQHHKNSEKKDWTTKAAAGLRLLESIGYVVPDEAWWQVLDGPSLAETQRSRPGLRTAIIRAAAGGRRAETVMLILLRFGKTGPDISDVDAVADAVVALRTIGLENEAKRLVLELAATAGL
;
A
#
# COMPACT_ATOMS: atom_id res chain seq x y z
N MET A 1 39.48 -34.33 -13.47
CA MET A 1 40.32 -34.04 -14.65
C MET A 1 40.41 -32.53 -14.81
N ILE A 2 41.63 -32.02 -14.71
CA ILE A 2 42.00 -30.61 -14.79
C ILE A 2 41.81 -30.12 -16.23
N ARG A 3 41.14 -28.98 -16.43
CA ARG A 3 41.33 -28.17 -17.64
C ARG A 3 41.40 -26.69 -17.30
N ALA A 4 42.53 -26.12 -17.69
CA ALA A 4 42.98 -24.77 -17.51
C ALA A 4 42.33 -23.82 -18.52
N PHE A 5 42.08 -22.58 -18.08
CA PHE A 5 41.84 -21.43 -18.95
C PHE A 5 43.16 -20.67 -19.16
N PRO A 6 43.48 -20.17 -20.37
CA PRO A 6 44.68 -19.39 -20.60
C PRO A 6 44.50 -17.92 -20.23
N ALA A 7 45.64 -17.32 -19.92
CA ALA A 7 45.88 -16.01 -19.33
C ALA A 7 45.53 -14.82 -20.24
N SER A 8 45.03 -13.77 -19.60
CA SER A 8 44.88 -12.40 -20.12
C SER A 8 46.24 -11.75 -20.33
N ALA A 9 46.46 -11.15 -21.50
CA ALA A 9 47.59 -10.27 -21.78
C ALA A 9 47.28 -8.85 -21.27
N LEU A 10 48.09 -8.39 -20.32
CA LEU A 10 48.18 -7.01 -19.85
C LEU A 10 48.80 -6.13 -20.94
N VAL A 11 48.05 -5.13 -21.43
CA VAL A 11 48.61 -3.98 -22.13
C VAL A 11 48.59 -2.80 -21.17
N ALA A 12 49.77 -2.45 -20.68
CA ALA A 12 50.01 -1.23 -19.93
C ALA A 12 50.01 -0.04 -20.91
N VAL A 13 49.03 0.86 -20.76
CA VAL A 13 49.09 2.18 -21.39
C VAL A 13 49.53 3.18 -20.33
N GLY A 14 50.74 3.71 -20.53
CA GLY A 14 51.36 4.71 -19.68
C GLY A 14 50.64 6.06 -19.75
N ILE A 15 50.50 6.67 -18.59
CA ILE A 15 49.92 7.98 -18.35
C ILE A 15 50.94 9.06 -18.77
N ALA A 16 50.51 10.03 -19.58
CA ALA A 16 51.19 11.31 -19.75
C ALA A 16 50.33 12.41 -19.13
N PHE A 17 50.75 12.89 -17.95
CA PHE A 17 50.17 14.07 -17.29
C PHE A 17 50.63 15.34 -18.01
N ALA A 18 49.69 16.08 -18.61
CA ALA A 18 49.92 17.47 -19.02
C ALA A 18 49.45 18.41 -17.91
N THR A 19 50.40 19.07 -17.26
CA THR A 19 50.17 20.09 -16.24
C THR A 19 49.67 21.38 -16.89
N SER A 20 48.40 21.72 -16.65
CA SER A 20 47.86 23.04 -16.99
C SER A 20 47.73 23.87 -15.72
N ALA A 21 48.50 24.96 -15.64
CA ALA A 21 48.52 25.89 -14.53
C ALA A 21 47.22 26.70 -14.45
N VAL A 22 46.56 26.63 -13.30
CA VAL A 22 45.39 27.41 -12.92
C VAL A 22 45.82 28.85 -12.61
N HIS A 23 45.27 29.84 -13.33
CA HIS A 23 45.27 31.24 -12.87
C HIS A 23 44.01 31.47 -12.03
N ALA A 24 44.19 31.63 -10.72
CA ALA A 24 43.15 32.02 -9.79
C ALA A 24 42.77 33.50 -10.00
N GLN A 25 41.52 33.77 -10.35
CA GLN A 25 40.91 35.09 -10.21
C GLN A 25 40.15 35.15 -8.87
N ALA A 26 40.44 36.19 -8.10
CA ALA A 26 39.90 36.44 -6.77
C ALA A 26 38.38 36.68 -6.77
N PRO A 27 37.66 36.41 -5.66
CA PRO A 27 36.22 36.55 -5.58
C PRO A 27 35.80 38.03 -5.50
N THR A 28 34.96 38.44 -6.45
CA THR A 28 34.28 39.74 -6.48
C THR A 28 33.28 39.83 -5.32
N ARG A 29 33.46 40.81 -4.43
CA ARG A 29 32.50 41.14 -3.36
C ARG A 29 31.24 41.76 -3.98
N LEU A 30 30.07 41.14 -3.75
CA LEU A 30 28.78 41.77 -4.00
C LEU A 30 28.33 42.49 -2.72
N THR A 31 28.31 43.81 -2.78
CA THR A 31 27.67 44.68 -1.78
C THR A 31 26.16 44.80 -2.06
N PRO A 32 25.29 44.87 -1.03
CA PRO A 32 23.85 45.02 -1.23
C PRO A 32 23.52 46.45 -1.69
N SER A 33 22.88 46.56 -2.86
CA SER A 33 22.39 47.82 -3.40
C SER A 33 21.08 48.23 -2.72
N THR A 34 21.07 49.47 -2.28
CA THR A 34 19.94 50.23 -1.75
C THR A 34 18.79 50.38 -2.75
N ALA A 35 17.58 50.51 -2.20
CA ALA A 35 16.31 50.77 -2.86
C ALA A 35 16.29 52.06 -3.71
N PRO A 36 15.28 52.18 -4.58
CA PRO A 36 14.60 53.45 -4.74
C PRO A 36 13.10 53.38 -4.43
N THR A 37 12.64 54.54 -3.95
CA THR A 37 11.36 54.96 -3.41
C THR A 37 10.22 55.02 -4.42
N SER A 38 9.03 54.60 -3.96
CA SER A 38 7.65 55.05 -4.21
C SER A 38 7.20 55.54 -5.60
N LEU A 39 6.13 54.90 -6.10
CA LEU A 39 4.93 55.62 -6.58
C LEU A 39 3.69 55.01 -5.92
N GLN A 40 2.82 55.89 -5.45
CA GLN A 40 1.70 55.64 -4.55
C GLN A 40 0.45 56.32 -5.11
N GLN A 41 -0.67 55.58 -5.21
CA GLN A 41 -2.05 56.12 -5.20
C GLN A 41 -3.10 54.97 -5.11
N PRO A 42 -4.35 55.23 -4.69
CA PRO A 42 -4.86 54.75 -3.40
C PRO A 42 -6.04 53.75 -3.50
N ALA A 43 -6.22 52.95 -2.45
CA ALA A 43 -7.39 52.09 -2.25
C ALA A 43 -8.51 52.80 -1.46
N PRO A 44 -9.80 52.53 -1.75
CA PRO A 44 -10.93 53.16 -1.08
C PRO A 44 -11.19 52.57 0.31
N GLN A 45 -11.62 53.44 1.23
CA GLN A 45 -11.95 53.14 2.62
C GLN A 45 -13.26 52.36 2.72
N GLY A 46 -13.22 51.22 3.43
CA GLY A 46 -14.39 50.47 3.90
C GLY A 46 -14.34 50.32 5.42
N THR A 47 -15.41 50.76 6.08
CA THR A 47 -15.66 50.77 7.53
C THR A 47 -15.56 49.38 8.21
N PRO A 48 -15.14 49.30 9.49
CA PRO A 48 -15.03 48.03 10.21
C PRO A 48 -16.39 47.51 10.70
N ALA A 49 -16.71 46.28 10.32
CA ALA A 49 -17.83 45.51 10.83
C ALA A 49 -17.45 44.84 12.17
N GLY A 50 -18.33 44.93 13.16
CA GLY A 50 -18.20 44.28 14.47
C GLY A 50 -18.39 42.75 14.42
N PRO A 51 -18.14 42.05 15.53
CA PRO A 51 -18.03 40.60 15.55
C PRO A 51 -19.37 39.87 15.34
N LEU A 52 -19.38 38.92 14.39
CA LEU A 52 -20.47 37.95 14.20
C LEU A 52 -20.55 36.97 15.38
N GLN A 53 -21.71 36.90 16.04
CA GLN A 53 -22.07 35.77 16.90
C GLN A 53 -22.79 34.68 16.08
N LEU A 54 -22.31 33.45 16.16
CA LEU A 54 -22.94 32.26 15.60
C LEU A 54 -23.55 31.42 16.73
N THR A 55 -24.83 31.63 17.05
CA THR A 55 -25.64 30.65 17.80
C THR A 55 -26.99 30.46 17.11
N PRO A 56 -27.50 29.21 16.94
CA PRO A 56 -28.79 28.97 16.30
C PRO A 56 -29.97 29.26 17.25
N ARG A 57 -30.93 30.06 16.76
CA ARG A 57 -32.18 30.43 17.45
C ARG A 57 -33.22 29.31 17.30
N ARG A 58 -33.66 28.74 18.43
CA ARG A 58 -34.77 27.79 18.53
C ARG A 58 -36.11 28.54 18.41
N ALA A 59 -36.94 28.17 17.44
CA ALA A 59 -38.32 28.65 17.33
C ALA A 59 -39.24 27.84 18.24
N ALA A 60 -39.99 28.53 19.10
CA ALA A 60 -41.06 27.96 19.93
C ALA A 60 -42.42 28.09 19.19
N PRO A 61 -43.33 27.13 19.35
CA PRO A 61 -44.66 27.19 18.75
C PRO A 61 -45.57 28.17 19.51
N SER A 62 -46.36 28.93 18.74
CA SER A 62 -47.36 29.88 19.25
C SER A 62 -48.64 29.14 19.63
N ALA A 63 -49.17 29.47 20.81
CA ALA A 63 -50.50 29.09 21.28
C ALA A 63 -51.34 30.35 21.45
N THR A 64 -52.62 30.28 21.08
CA THR A 64 -53.70 31.21 21.47
C THR A 64 -55.05 30.48 21.34
N PRO A 65 -56.12 30.93 22.04
CA PRO A 65 -56.81 30.08 23.00
C PRO A 65 -58.33 29.91 22.76
N SER A 66 -58.91 29.15 23.68
CA SER A 66 -60.30 28.75 24.00
C SER A 66 -61.47 29.67 23.61
N ASP A 67 -62.64 29.10 23.26
CA ASP A 67 -63.76 28.90 24.20
C ASP A 67 -65.02 28.26 23.56
N ASP A 68 -65.83 27.70 24.47
CA ASP A 68 -67.28 27.43 24.45
C ASP A 68 -67.89 26.07 24.09
N ALA A 69 -68.74 25.65 25.03
CA ALA A 69 -69.54 24.45 25.12
C ALA A 69 -70.92 24.62 24.47
N SER A 70 -71.50 23.54 23.94
CA SER A 70 -72.92 23.20 24.18
C SER A 70 -73.31 21.82 23.62
N THR A 71 -74.41 21.35 24.17
CA THR A 71 -75.02 20.03 24.24
C THR A 71 -75.75 19.51 22.99
N ALA A 72 -75.98 18.18 23.00
CA ALA A 72 -77.23 17.47 22.67
C ALA A 72 -77.37 16.73 21.30
N SER A 73 -77.69 15.44 21.47
CA SER A 73 -78.68 14.63 20.74
C SER A 73 -78.36 14.08 19.34
N ALA A 74 -78.30 12.74 19.29
CA ALA A 74 -78.41 11.92 18.08
C ALA A 74 -79.80 12.04 17.43
N PRO A 75 -79.91 11.77 16.11
CA PRO A 75 -80.60 10.54 15.74
C PRO A 75 -79.91 9.73 14.62
N LYS A 76 -80.30 8.45 14.56
CA LYS A 76 -79.87 7.42 13.61
C LYS A 76 -80.31 7.78 12.17
N GLY A 77 -79.46 7.45 11.20
CA GLY A 77 -79.80 7.39 9.77
C GLY A 77 -78.66 6.76 8.97
N ASN A 78 -78.86 5.51 8.55
CA ASN A 78 -77.93 4.73 7.73
C ASN A 78 -77.62 5.39 6.39
N PHE A 79 -76.33 5.59 6.09
CA PHE A 79 -75.82 5.57 4.71
C PHE A 79 -74.48 4.84 4.69
N SER A 80 -74.49 3.62 4.18
CA SER A 80 -73.29 2.90 3.77
C SER A 80 -72.74 3.55 2.51
N VAL A 81 -71.50 4.05 2.58
CA VAL A 81 -70.66 4.26 1.38
C VAL A 81 -69.32 3.60 1.65
N ASP A 82 -69.02 2.68 0.73
CA ASP A 82 -67.85 1.84 0.60
C ASP A 82 -66.52 2.62 0.74
N THR A 83 -65.79 2.40 1.83
CA THR A 83 -64.41 2.86 1.98
C THR A 83 -63.45 1.82 1.41
N SER A 84 -63.29 1.86 0.09
CA SER A 84 -62.13 1.26 -0.56
C SER A 84 -60.86 2.04 -0.17
N SER A 85 -59.96 1.32 0.51
CA SER A 85 -58.49 1.43 0.40
C SER A 85 -57.85 2.83 0.40
N ARG A 86 -57.86 3.50 1.57
CA ARG A 86 -56.72 4.37 1.90
C ARG A 86 -55.55 3.48 2.30
N LYS A 87 -54.56 3.34 1.42
CA LYS A 87 -53.21 2.87 1.77
C LYS A 87 -52.74 3.71 2.95
N SER A 88 -52.66 3.10 4.13
CA SER A 88 -51.85 3.60 5.22
C SER A 88 -50.43 3.72 4.70
N ILE A 89 -49.90 4.94 4.67
CA ILE A 89 -48.46 5.15 4.56
C ILE A 89 -47.91 4.63 5.89
N GLN A 90 -47.50 3.36 5.92
CA GLN A 90 -46.66 2.86 6.99
C GLN A 90 -45.33 3.60 6.84
N VAL A 91 -45.08 4.54 7.75
CA VAL A 91 -43.74 5.03 7.99
C VAL A 91 -43.02 3.88 8.67
N GLU A 92 -42.32 3.06 7.86
CA GLU A 92 -41.31 2.13 8.35
C GLU A 92 -40.39 2.96 9.27
N GLY A 93 -40.40 2.66 10.57
CA GLY A 93 -39.50 3.35 11.49
C GLY A 93 -38.08 3.19 10.99
N LEU A 94 -37.32 4.29 10.91
CA LEU A 94 -35.91 4.28 10.52
C LEU A 94 -35.19 3.17 11.30
N SER A 95 -34.90 2.06 10.64
CA SER A 95 -34.17 0.95 11.21
C SER A 95 -32.81 1.44 11.67
N GLU A 96 -32.35 0.94 12.81
CA GLU A 96 -31.02 1.26 13.30
C GLU A 96 -29.98 0.90 12.23
N ILE A 97 -29.13 1.87 11.85
CA ILE A 97 -28.12 1.67 10.81
C ILE A 97 -27.22 0.50 11.23
N ASP A 98 -27.19 -0.57 10.44
CA ASP A 98 -26.30 -1.71 10.68
C ASP A 98 -24.84 -1.21 10.65
N PRO A 99 -24.09 -1.30 11.77
CA PRO A 99 -22.70 -0.85 11.82
C PRO A 99 -21.80 -1.54 10.78
N ASN A 100 -22.19 -2.71 10.27
CA ASN A 100 -21.43 -3.44 9.25
C ASN A 100 -21.65 -2.89 7.84
N SER A 101 -22.70 -2.10 7.62
CA SER A 101 -23.04 -1.50 6.32
C SER A 101 -22.31 -0.19 6.03
N VAL A 102 -21.74 0.45 7.06
CA VAL A 102 -21.06 1.73 6.92
C VAL A 102 -19.78 1.61 6.08
N GLY A 103 -19.46 2.67 5.36
CA GLY A 103 -18.26 2.77 4.57
C GLY A 103 -17.96 4.21 4.19
N SER A 104 -16.72 4.46 3.79
CA SER A 104 -16.27 5.79 3.38
C SER A 104 -16.11 5.93 1.87
N LEU A 105 -16.27 4.82 1.12
CA LEU A 105 -16.26 4.78 -0.33
C LEU A 105 -17.64 4.41 -0.90
N SER A 106 -18.03 5.13 -1.95
CA SER A 106 -19.17 4.93 -2.83
C SER A 106 -18.66 4.68 -4.26
N VAL A 107 -19.53 4.30 -5.20
CA VAL A 107 -19.11 3.98 -6.58
C VAL A 107 -18.33 5.14 -7.23
N GLU A 108 -18.74 6.38 -6.96
CA GLU A 108 -18.16 7.60 -7.53
C GLU A 108 -16.72 7.87 -7.08
N ASN A 109 -16.31 7.31 -5.94
CA ASN A 109 -14.95 7.47 -5.40
C ASN A 109 -14.20 6.13 -5.26
N GLY A 110 -14.61 5.12 -6.02
CA GLY A 110 -13.93 3.84 -6.14
C GLY A 110 -14.47 2.72 -5.24
N GLY A 111 -15.54 2.93 -4.49
CA GLY A 111 -16.25 1.86 -3.79
C GLY A 111 -16.87 0.83 -4.74
N PHE A 112 -17.22 -0.35 -4.21
CA PHE A 112 -17.77 -1.46 -5.01
C PHE A 112 -19.29 -1.42 -5.19
N GLY A 113 -19.98 -0.42 -4.63
CA GLY A 113 -21.43 -0.27 -4.68
C GLY A 113 -22.15 -0.85 -3.47
N GLU A 114 -23.37 -0.37 -3.23
CA GLU A 114 -24.17 -0.79 -2.08
C GLU A 114 -24.61 -2.26 -2.15
N ASP A 115 -24.65 -2.80 -3.36
CA ASP A 115 -25.04 -4.16 -3.74
C ASP A 115 -23.84 -5.10 -3.89
N MET A 116 -22.64 -4.71 -3.47
CA MET A 116 -21.40 -5.49 -3.71
C MET A 116 -21.44 -6.93 -3.16
N TRP A 117 -22.30 -7.20 -2.17
CA TRP A 117 -22.53 -8.51 -1.55
C TRP A 117 -23.75 -9.27 -2.10
N LEU A 118 -24.43 -8.74 -3.11
CA LEU A 118 -25.58 -9.38 -3.73
C LEU A 118 -25.20 -10.79 -4.22
N GLY A 119 -25.96 -11.80 -3.80
CA GLY A 119 -25.71 -13.21 -4.12
C GLY A 119 -24.64 -13.89 -3.27
N THR A 120 -23.92 -13.17 -2.41
CA THR A 120 -22.93 -13.75 -1.48
C THR A 120 -23.58 -14.02 -0.12
N PRO A 121 -23.50 -15.26 0.41
CA PRO A 121 -24.12 -15.55 1.70
C PRO A 121 -23.30 -14.98 2.86
N ARG A 122 -23.98 -14.45 3.89
CA ARG A 122 -23.34 -13.77 5.04
C ARG A 122 -22.28 -14.61 5.75
N PHE A 123 -22.53 -15.90 5.95
CA PHE A 123 -21.57 -16.82 6.60
C PHE A 123 -20.23 -16.89 5.85
N LEU A 124 -20.24 -16.73 4.53
CA LEU A 124 -19.04 -16.75 3.71
C LEU A 124 -18.21 -15.48 3.93
N ILE A 125 -18.87 -14.33 4.04
CA ILE A 125 -18.24 -13.04 4.36
C ILE A 125 -17.60 -13.12 5.75
N GLU A 126 -18.35 -13.56 6.76
CA GLU A 126 -17.87 -13.70 8.13
C GLU A 126 -16.70 -14.67 8.28
N ARG A 127 -16.66 -15.72 7.45
CA ARG A 127 -15.56 -16.67 7.43
C ARG A 127 -14.31 -16.13 6.73
N LEU A 128 -14.48 -15.48 5.57
CA LEU A 128 -13.35 -15.16 4.67
C LEU A 128 -12.75 -13.77 4.92
N LEU A 129 -13.56 -12.78 5.34
CA LEU A 129 -13.08 -11.42 5.57
C LEU A 129 -11.96 -11.37 6.64
N PRO A 130 -12.03 -12.09 7.77
CA PRO A 130 -10.94 -12.13 8.75
C PRO A 130 -9.67 -12.82 8.25
N GLN A 131 -9.75 -13.60 7.16
CA GLN A 131 -8.62 -14.34 6.59
C GLN A 131 -7.86 -13.54 5.53
N LEU A 132 -8.30 -12.32 5.22
CA LEU A 132 -7.61 -11.46 4.27
C LEU A 132 -6.14 -11.27 4.67
N PRO A 133 -5.21 -11.30 3.70
CA PRO A 133 -3.79 -11.15 3.98
C PRO A 133 -3.50 -9.78 4.61
N VAL A 134 -2.69 -9.78 5.67
CA VAL A 134 -2.29 -8.57 6.40
C VAL A 134 -1.25 -7.76 5.62
N ALA A 135 -0.33 -8.44 4.95
CA ALA A 135 0.71 -7.86 4.12
C ALA A 135 0.53 -8.36 2.69
N ILE A 136 0.56 -7.45 1.70
CA ILE A 136 0.43 -7.76 0.27
C ILE A 136 1.46 -6.94 -0.48
N ARG A 137 2.27 -7.57 -1.35
CA ARG A 137 3.30 -6.89 -2.16
C ARG A 137 2.73 -6.19 -3.40
N SER A 138 1.69 -6.73 -4.03
CA SER A 138 1.05 -6.11 -5.21
C SER A 138 0.32 -4.81 -4.83
N PRO A 139 0.69 -3.65 -5.39
CA PRO A 139 -0.05 -2.40 -5.23
C PRO A 139 -1.53 -2.48 -5.66
N VAL A 140 -1.84 -3.17 -6.76
CA VAL A 140 -3.21 -3.37 -7.25
C VAL A 140 -4.05 -4.17 -6.26
N LEU A 141 -3.53 -5.30 -5.78
CA LEU A 141 -4.24 -6.11 -4.79
C LEU A 141 -4.40 -5.37 -3.46
N ARG A 142 -3.41 -4.59 -3.02
CA ARG A 142 -3.57 -3.72 -1.84
C ARG A 142 -4.68 -2.70 -2.01
N ASP A 143 -4.75 -2.03 -3.17
CA ASP A 143 -5.81 -1.06 -3.46
C ASP A 143 -7.19 -1.72 -3.48
N LEU A 144 -7.31 -2.89 -4.12
CA LEU A 144 -8.53 -3.69 -4.11
C LEU A 144 -8.97 -4.08 -2.68
N GLN A 145 -8.05 -4.52 -1.83
CA GLN A 145 -8.35 -4.83 -0.43
C GLN A 145 -8.77 -3.59 0.35
N ARG A 146 -8.05 -2.48 0.20
CA ARG A 146 -8.41 -1.20 0.82
C ARG A 146 -9.83 -0.78 0.43
N ARG A 147 -10.18 -0.85 -0.87
CA ARG A 147 -11.51 -0.49 -1.38
C ARG A 147 -12.59 -1.46 -0.90
N LEU A 148 -12.28 -2.75 -0.80
CA LEU A 148 -13.18 -3.78 -0.25
C LEU A 148 -13.53 -3.45 1.20
N LEU A 149 -12.53 -3.11 2.00
CA LEU A 149 -12.67 -2.78 3.42
C LEU A 149 -13.35 -1.43 3.67
N LEU A 150 -13.33 -0.50 2.72
CA LEU A 150 -13.90 0.85 2.89
C LEU A 150 -15.23 1.09 2.19
N SER A 151 -15.68 0.19 1.32
CA SER A 151 -16.97 0.31 0.62
C SER A 151 -18.14 0.19 1.62
N GLY A 152 -19.12 1.07 1.51
CA GLY A 152 -20.39 0.94 2.24
C GLY A 152 -21.34 0.04 1.46
N ALA A 153 -21.95 -0.93 2.11
CA ALA A 153 -22.82 -1.89 1.44
C ALA A 153 -23.84 -2.55 2.36
N ALA A 154 -25.01 -2.86 1.79
CA ALA A 154 -26.03 -3.62 2.51
C ALA A 154 -25.50 -5.02 2.83
N MET A 155 -25.62 -5.43 4.09
CA MET A 155 -25.23 -6.77 4.51
C MET A 155 -26.34 -7.77 4.17
N PRO A 156 -26.00 -8.94 3.60
CA PRO A 156 -26.96 -10.03 3.44
C PRO A 156 -27.56 -10.43 4.80
N PRO A 157 -28.81 -10.89 4.84
CA PRO A 157 -29.45 -11.31 6.08
C PRO A 157 -28.69 -12.46 6.73
N ALA A 158 -28.67 -12.48 8.06
CA ALA A 158 -28.12 -13.61 8.80
C ALA A 158 -29.02 -14.84 8.63
N SER A 159 -28.42 -16.01 8.40
CA SER A 159 -29.16 -17.27 8.35
C SER A 159 -29.69 -17.62 9.74
N ALA A 160 -30.97 -17.99 9.83
CA ALA A 160 -31.63 -18.36 11.09
C ALA A 160 -30.90 -19.51 11.84
N GLU A 161 -30.24 -20.40 11.10
CA GLU A 161 -29.52 -21.57 11.62
C GLU A 161 -28.23 -21.25 12.39
N ASN A 162 -27.65 -20.04 12.23
CA ASN A 162 -26.37 -19.65 12.86
C ASN A 162 -26.53 -18.65 14.02
N SER A 163 -27.75 -18.44 14.50
CA SER A 163 -28.10 -17.43 15.51
C SER A 163 -27.58 -17.72 16.93
N ALA A 164 -26.96 -18.88 17.17
CA ALA A 164 -26.53 -19.33 18.50
C ALA A 164 -25.16 -18.76 18.94
N THR A 165 -24.37 -18.19 18.02
CA THR A 165 -23.12 -17.50 18.34
C THR A 165 -23.22 -16.03 17.93
N PRO A 166 -22.80 -15.07 18.78
CA PRO A 166 -22.73 -13.68 18.38
C PRO A 166 -21.82 -13.58 17.16
N ALA A 167 -22.35 -13.12 16.03
CA ALA A 167 -21.56 -12.92 14.84
C ALA A 167 -20.40 -11.96 15.16
N PRO A 168 -19.16 -12.26 14.76
CA PRO A 168 -18.04 -11.35 14.97
C PRO A 168 -18.35 -9.99 14.34
N SER A 169 -18.00 -8.90 15.04
CA SER A 169 -18.20 -7.53 14.54
C SER A 169 -17.39 -7.33 13.26
N LEU A 170 -18.04 -7.41 12.10
CA LEU A 170 -17.37 -7.28 10.80
C LEU A 170 -16.78 -5.89 10.63
N ILE A 171 -17.43 -4.86 11.18
CA ILE A 171 -16.86 -3.51 11.18
C ILE A 171 -15.54 -3.44 11.95
N SER A 172 -15.44 -4.09 13.12
CA SER A 172 -14.18 -4.19 13.86
C SER A 172 -13.13 -4.98 13.09
N THR A 173 -13.51 -6.07 12.39
CA THR A 173 -12.61 -6.81 11.49
C THR A 173 -12.06 -5.92 10.36
N ARG A 174 -12.93 -5.11 9.74
CA ARG A 174 -12.53 -4.21 8.65
C ARG A 174 -11.55 -3.14 9.12
N ILE A 175 -11.85 -2.52 10.27
CA ILE A 175 -10.99 -1.49 10.87
C ILE A 175 -9.65 -2.10 11.29
N ALA A 176 -9.67 -3.27 11.94
CA ALA A 176 -8.44 -3.98 12.32
C ALA A 176 -7.57 -4.33 11.11
N ALA A 177 -8.19 -4.80 10.01
CA ALA A 177 -7.47 -5.08 8.76
C ALA A 177 -6.81 -3.81 8.20
N LEU A 178 -7.52 -2.68 8.14
CA LEU A 178 -6.96 -1.40 7.70
C LEU A 178 -5.82 -0.92 8.61
N GLN A 179 -5.97 -1.04 9.93
CA GLN A 179 -4.90 -0.71 10.88
C GLN A 179 -3.67 -1.57 10.66
N ASN A 180 -3.83 -2.89 10.56
CA ASN A 180 -2.73 -3.82 10.34
C ASN A 180 -2.01 -3.59 9.01
N MET A 181 -2.75 -3.22 7.95
CA MET A 181 -2.20 -2.77 6.66
C MET A 181 -1.39 -1.46 6.77
N GLY A 182 -1.44 -0.76 7.91
CA GLY A 182 -0.85 0.57 8.09
C GLY A 182 -1.66 1.71 7.46
N ALA A 183 -2.90 1.43 7.01
CA ALA A 183 -3.83 2.41 6.44
C ALA A 183 -4.56 3.18 7.55
N PHE A 184 -3.80 3.77 8.49
CA PHE A 184 -4.33 4.40 9.71
C PHE A 184 -5.37 5.49 9.44
N LYS A 185 -5.14 6.34 8.44
CA LYS A 185 -6.10 7.40 8.05
C LYS A 185 -7.45 6.82 7.62
N ASP A 186 -7.42 5.72 6.87
CA ASP A 186 -8.63 5.03 6.41
C ASP A 186 -9.34 4.33 7.56
N ALA A 187 -8.59 3.67 8.44
CA ALA A 187 -9.12 3.04 9.66
C ALA A 187 -9.80 4.06 10.58
N GLN A 188 -9.17 5.22 10.82
CA GLN A 188 -9.72 6.33 11.60
C GLN A 188 -11.00 6.87 10.96
N LYS A 189 -10.99 7.09 9.64
CA LYS A 189 -12.17 7.58 8.89
C LYS A 189 -13.34 6.60 9.02
N LEU A 190 -13.09 5.29 8.82
CA LEU A 190 -14.13 4.28 8.96
C LEU A 190 -14.66 4.21 10.39
N THR A 191 -13.77 4.22 11.39
CA THR A 191 -14.13 4.24 12.81
C THR A 191 -15.02 5.43 13.17
N ALA A 192 -14.74 6.62 12.63
CA ALA A 192 -15.52 7.82 12.89
C ALA A 192 -16.95 7.74 12.35
N LEU A 193 -17.15 7.01 11.24
CA LEU A 193 -18.46 6.79 10.62
C LEU A 193 -19.29 5.72 11.35
N THR A 194 -18.67 4.85 12.15
CA THR A 194 -19.36 3.76 12.83
C THR A 194 -20.27 4.26 13.97
N PRO A 195 -21.57 3.92 13.98
CA PRO A 195 -22.48 4.19 15.09
C PRO A 195 -22.03 3.48 16.37
N LYS A 196 -22.40 4.01 17.55
CA LYS A 196 -22.11 3.40 18.87
C LYS A 196 -20.62 3.05 19.13
N ARG A 197 -19.70 3.65 18.37
CA ARG A 197 -18.24 3.41 18.49
C ARG A 197 -17.66 3.64 19.89
N ALA A 198 -18.25 4.53 20.67
CA ALA A 198 -17.81 4.85 22.03
C ALA A 198 -18.18 3.78 23.07
N THR A 199 -19.07 2.84 22.72
CA THR A 199 -19.54 1.78 23.62
C THR A 199 -19.19 0.38 23.11
N ASP A 200 -18.67 0.26 21.88
CA ASP A 200 -18.25 -1.03 21.32
C ASP A 200 -16.84 -1.39 21.84
N PRO A 201 -16.67 -2.51 22.57
CA PRO A 201 -15.38 -2.88 23.16
C PRO A 201 -14.29 -3.18 22.13
N GLY A 202 -14.66 -3.70 20.96
CA GLY A 202 -13.72 -3.96 19.87
C GLY A 202 -13.21 -2.66 19.27
N LEU A 203 -14.10 -1.72 19.00
CA LEU A 203 -13.74 -0.41 18.44
C LEU A 203 -12.93 0.43 19.42
N LEU A 204 -13.28 0.45 20.70
CA LEU A 204 -12.49 1.12 21.74
C LEU A 204 -11.05 0.57 21.78
N ARG A 205 -10.88 -0.75 21.70
CA ARG A 205 -9.55 -1.38 21.66
C ARG A 205 -8.76 -0.93 20.43
N LEU A 206 -9.38 -0.94 19.26
CA LEU A 206 -8.73 -0.51 18.01
C LEU A 206 -8.36 0.98 18.06
N GLN A 207 -9.21 1.83 18.65
CA GLN A 207 -8.90 3.25 18.87
C GLN A 207 -7.68 3.42 19.78
N ALA A 208 -7.62 2.71 20.91
CA ALA A 208 -6.46 2.76 21.80
C ALA A 208 -5.17 2.30 21.10
N GLN A 209 -5.23 1.24 20.29
CA GLN A 209 -4.08 0.77 19.51
C GLN A 209 -3.60 1.79 18.47
N ASP A 210 -4.53 2.46 17.79
CA ASP A 210 -4.21 3.55 16.86
C ASP A 210 -3.47 4.69 17.56
N LYS A 211 -3.90 5.06 18.77
CA LYS A 211 -3.23 6.05 19.60
C LYS A 211 -1.81 5.64 19.99
N LEU A 212 -1.61 4.37 20.35
CA LEU A 212 -0.27 3.83 20.64
C LEU A 212 0.64 3.88 19.40
N PHE A 213 0.17 3.46 18.23
CA PHE A 213 0.93 3.55 16.98
C PHE A 213 1.24 4.99 16.56
N ALA A 214 0.37 5.94 16.89
CA ALA A 214 0.56 7.36 16.65
C ALA A 214 1.50 8.05 17.67
N ASN A 215 1.95 7.32 18.70
CA ASN A 215 2.64 7.86 19.88
C ASN A 215 1.83 8.91 20.66
N ASP A 216 0.50 8.87 20.56
CA ASP A 216 -0.47 9.71 21.27
C ASP A 216 -0.93 9.00 22.55
N TYR A 217 0.01 8.77 23.47
CA TYR A 217 -0.22 7.96 24.66
C TYR A 217 -1.24 8.60 25.61
N GLY A 218 -1.30 9.94 25.66
CA GLY A 218 -2.28 10.66 26.45
C GLY A 218 -3.71 10.32 26.04
N SER A 219 -4.00 10.32 24.74
CA SER A 219 -5.33 9.91 24.25
C SER A 219 -5.59 8.42 24.45
N ALA A 220 -4.56 7.56 24.39
CA ALA A 220 -4.73 6.14 24.70
C ALA A 220 -5.15 5.94 26.16
N CYS A 221 -4.53 6.67 27.09
CA CYS A 221 -4.85 6.62 28.52
C CYS A 221 -6.23 7.22 28.84
N GLN A 222 -6.65 8.29 28.16
CA GLN A 222 -8.01 8.81 28.29
C GLN A 222 -9.08 7.77 27.90
N ILE A 223 -8.80 6.90 26.93
CA ILE A 223 -9.73 5.82 26.58
C ILE A 223 -9.88 4.85 27.75
N VAL A 224 -8.79 4.49 28.44
CA VAL A 224 -8.80 3.61 29.62
C VAL A 224 -9.75 4.13 30.70
N ASP A 225 -9.80 5.44 30.93
CA ASP A 225 -10.69 6.05 31.92
C ASP A 225 -12.18 5.91 31.57
N THR A 226 -12.49 5.65 30.29
CA THR A 226 -13.86 5.59 29.76
C THR A 226 -14.37 4.17 29.48
N VAL A 227 -13.52 3.13 29.56
CA VAL A 227 -13.91 1.77 29.14
C VAL A 227 -14.85 1.04 30.12
N GLY A 228 -15.08 1.61 31.31
CA GLY A 228 -16.04 1.09 32.29
C GLY A 228 -15.76 -0.35 32.70
N GLU A 229 -16.78 -1.21 32.63
CA GLU A 229 -16.69 -2.64 33.02
C GLU A 229 -15.66 -3.43 32.20
N HIS A 230 -15.32 -2.98 31.00
CA HIS A 230 -14.30 -3.62 30.17
C HIS A 230 -12.89 -3.49 30.75
N LEU A 231 -12.65 -2.60 31.72
CA LEU A 231 -11.36 -2.46 32.39
C LEU A 231 -10.87 -3.77 33.01
N THR A 232 -11.79 -4.67 33.37
CA THR A 232 -11.48 -6.02 33.88
C THR A 232 -10.85 -6.96 32.85
N LYS A 233 -10.83 -6.60 31.56
CA LYS A 233 -10.24 -7.44 30.50
C LYS A 233 -8.72 -7.26 30.44
N PRO A 234 -7.96 -8.33 30.16
CA PRO A 234 -6.50 -8.33 30.10
C PRO A 234 -5.85 -7.14 29.39
N TYR A 235 -6.32 -6.85 28.18
CA TYR A 235 -5.78 -5.76 27.36
C TYR A 235 -5.87 -4.39 28.06
N TRP A 236 -7.00 -4.12 28.70
CA TRP A 236 -7.23 -2.83 29.35
C TRP A 236 -6.46 -2.72 30.66
N GLN A 237 -6.28 -3.82 31.40
CA GLN A 237 -5.42 -3.84 32.57
C GLN A 237 -3.95 -3.62 32.22
N GLN A 238 -3.44 -4.24 31.14
CA GLN A 238 -2.08 -3.98 30.65
C GLN A 238 -1.90 -2.50 30.26
N LEU A 239 -2.88 -1.93 29.55
CA LEU A 239 -2.84 -0.53 29.15
C LEU A 239 -2.95 0.42 30.36
N LEU A 240 -3.77 0.10 31.35
CA LEU A 240 -3.86 0.84 32.61
C LEU A 240 -2.51 0.88 33.33
N VAL A 241 -1.85 -0.27 33.47
CA VAL A 241 -0.51 -0.36 34.08
C VAL A 241 0.50 0.51 33.34
N PHE A 242 0.50 0.48 32.00
CA PHE A 242 1.34 1.39 31.22
C PHE A 242 0.97 2.88 31.41
N CYS A 243 -0.31 3.20 31.56
CA CYS A 243 -0.73 4.57 31.84
C CYS A 243 -0.29 5.05 33.24
N GLN A 244 -0.26 4.15 34.23
CA GLN A 244 0.27 4.45 35.56
C GLN A 244 1.78 4.75 35.52
N THR A 245 2.57 4.01 34.72
CA THR A 245 4.00 4.32 34.55
C THR A 245 4.21 5.69 33.92
N LEU A 246 3.41 6.07 32.92
CA LEU A 246 3.45 7.40 32.30
C LEU A 246 3.07 8.54 33.27
N GLN A 247 2.21 8.25 34.25
CA GLN A 247 1.80 9.20 35.29
C GLN A 247 2.82 9.29 36.45
N GLY A 248 3.85 8.44 36.47
CA GLY A 248 4.80 8.33 37.57
C GLY A 248 4.29 7.54 38.78
N ASP A 249 3.14 6.88 38.67
CA ASP A 249 2.60 5.96 39.69
C ASP A 249 3.30 4.59 39.56
N THR A 250 4.57 4.55 39.97
CA THR A 250 5.40 3.35 39.89
C THR A 250 4.90 2.24 40.81
N GLN A 251 4.38 2.58 41.99
CA GLN A 251 3.82 1.61 42.94
C GLN A 251 2.57 0.93 42.39
N GLY A 252 1.63 1.72 41.85
CA GLY A 252 0.42 1.20 41.22
C GLY A 252 0.73 0.35 39.99
N ALA A 253 1.67 0.80 39.15
CA ALA A 253 2.08 0.04 37.97
C ALA A 253 2.73 -1.31 38.34
N THR A 254 3.67 -1.32 39.29
CA THR A 254 4.33 -2.56 39.73
C THR A 254 3.33 -3.54 40.34
N PHE A 255 2.48 -3.07 41.27
CA PHE A 255 1.45 -3.92 41.87
C PHE A 255 0.47 -4.48 40.82
N GLY A 256 0.02 -3.65 39.89
CA GLY A 256 -0.87 -4.07 38.81
C GLY A 256 -0.23 -5.10 37.89
N ALA A 257 1.06 -4.94 37.56
CA ALA A 257 1.82 -5.91 36.77
C ALA A 257 2.00 -7.25 37.49
N GLU A 258 2.35 -7.24 38.79
CA GLU A 258 2.48 -8.44 39.62
C GLU A 258 1.16 -9.21 39.70
N LEU A 259 0.04 -8.52 39.98
CA LEU A 259 -1.28 -9.12 40.03
C LEU A 259 -1.68 -9.77 38.69
N LEU A 260 -1.38 -9.10 37.57
CA LEU A 260 -1.62 -9.64 36.24
C LEU A 260 -0.78 -10.88 35.95
N ALA A 261 0.50 -10.88 36.33
CA ALA A 261 1.39 -12.02 36.18
C ALA A 261 0.94 -13.23 37.04
N GLU A 262 0.52 -12.98 38.28
CA GLU A 262 0.00 -14.01 39.19
C GLU A 262 -1.31 -14.64 38.70
N SER A 263 -2.19 -13.84 38.11
CA SER A 263 -3.47 -14.32 37.58
C SER A 263 -3.32 -15.37 36.47
N ARG A 264 -2.16 -15.40 35.79
CA ARG A 264 -1.87 -16.21 34.59
C ARG A 264 -2.89 -16.06 33.45
N VAL A 265 -3.73 -15.04 33.48
CA VAL A 265 -4.67 -14.72 32.40
C VAL A 265 -3.93 -14.05 31.23
N VAL A 266 -2.81 -13.39 31.51
CA VAL A 266 -1.99 -12.67 30.55
C VAL A 266 -0.65 -13.35 30.38
N GLU A 267 -0.44 -14.02 29.25
CA GLU A 267 0.85 -14.59 28.86
C GLU A 267 1.61 -13.58 27.99
N ASP A 268 2.25 -12.61 28.64
CA ASP A 268 3.00 -11.56 27.96
C ASP A 268 4.29 -11.19 28.71
N PRO A 269 5.32 -12.07 28.71
CA PRO A 269 6.56 -11.84 29.46
C PRO A 269 7.25 -10.53 29.07
N ALA A 270 7.21 -10.19 27.77
CA ALA A 270 7.78 -8.96 27.25
C ALA A 270 7.12 -7.71 27.87
N PHE A 271 5.79 -7.72 28.01
CA PHE A 271 5.09 -6.62 28.68
C PHE A 271 5.55 -6.46 30.12
N PHE A 272 5.65 -7.56 30.89
CA PHE A 272 6.06 -7.49 32.30
C PHE A 272 7.50 -7.01 32.45
N GLU A 273 8.42 -7.49 31.61
CA GLU A 273 9.79 -6.99 31.59
C GLU A 273 9.83 -5.49 31.26
N LEU A 274 9.06 -5.04 30.27
CA LEU A 274 8.98 -3.62 29.91
C LEU A 274 8.43 -2.75 31.05
N VAL A 275 7.44 -3.23 31.81
CA VAL A 275 6.95 -2.52 32.98
C VAL A 275 8.02 -2.45 34.07
N ASP A 276 8.72 -3.55 34.34
CA ASP A 276 9.85 -3.55 35.29
C ASP A 276 10.92 -2.54 34.89
N ARG A 277 11.27 -2.41 33.60
CA ARG A 277 12.18 -1.37 33.12
C ARG A 277 11.64 0.05 33.27
N LEU A 278 10.33 0.24 33.20
CA LEU A 278 9.71 1.56 33.35
C LEU A 278 9.58 1.97 34.81
N THR A 279 9.51 1.02 35.75
CA THR A 279 9.36 1.29 37.18
C THR A 279 10.67 1.19 37.96
N THR A 280 11.67 0.48 37.43
CA THR A 280 13.02 0.39 37.97
C THR A 280 13.99 1.23 37.13
N ALA A 281 15.05 1.78 37.73
CA ALA A 281 16.08 2.54 37.01
C ALA A 281 17.11 1.61 36.32
N SER A 282 16.64 0.58 35.61
CA SER A 282 17.47 -0.47 35.05
C SER A 282 17.75 -0.24 33.56
N ASP A 283 19.03 -0.12 33.20
CA ASP A 283 19.49 0.13 31.82
C ASP A 283 19.76 -1.17 31.02
N ALA A 284 19.36 -2.34 31.53
CA ALA A 284 19.67 -3.59 30.83
C ALA A 284 18.85 -3.71 29.52
N PRO A 285 19.47 -4.20 28.44
CA PRO A 285 18.81 -4.32 27.15
C PRO A 285 17.70 -5.37 27.19
N ILE A 286 16.71 -5.19 26.31
CA ILE A 286 15.80 -6.27 25.92
C ILE A 286 16.40 -6.90 24.67
N ASP A 287 16.71 -8.19 24.73
CA ASP A 287 17.45 -8.86 23.65
C ASP A 287 16.55 -9.41 22.55
N SER A 288 15.29 -9.75 22.88
CA SER A 288 14.38 -10.41 21.95
C SER A 288 12.94 -9.92 22.13
N LEU A 289 12.32 -9.53 21.02
CA LEU A 289 10.92 -9.14 20.98
C LEU A 289 10.30 -9.43 19.61
N PRO A 290 10.15 -10.69 19.20
CA PRO A 290 9.55 -11.02 17.94
C PRO A 290 8.06 -10.64 17.96
N ASN A 291 7.57 -10.07 16.85
CA ASN A 291 6.16 -9.67 16.69
C ASN A 291 5.64 -8.72 17.79
N PRO A 292 6.26 -7.54 17.99
CA PRO A 292 5.86 -6.63 19.05
C PRO A 292 4.43 -6.11 18.84
N LYS A 293 3.68 -6.00 19.94
CA LYS A 293 2.36 -5.36 20.00
C LYS A 293 2.52 -3.82 20.05
N PRO A 294 1.48 -3.04 19.74
CA PRO A 294 1.53 -1.57 19.84
C PRO A 294 1.98 -1.09 21.22
N LEU A 295 1.51 -1.76 22.29
CA LEU A 295 1.87 -1.45 23.66
C LEU A 295 3.36 -1.72 23.94
N HIS A 296 3.95 -2.77 23.36
CA HIS A 296 5.37 -3.05 23.54
C HIS A 296 6.23 -1.95 22.90
N LEU A 297 5.87 -1.51 21.69
CA LEU A 297 6.57 -0.42 21.01
C LEU A 297 6.45 0.90 21.78
N ALA A 298 5.26 1.19 22.32
CA ALA A 298 5.04 2.36 23.16
C ALA A 298 5.88 2.33 24.44
N ALA A 299 5.94 1.17 25.11
CA ALA A 299 6.74 0.98 26.31
C ALA A 299 8.25 1.07 26.03
N LEU A 300 8.76 0.41 24.99
CA LEU A 300 10.16 0.52 24.55
C LEU A 300 10.55 1.99 24.29
N ARG A 301 9.70 2.72 23.57
CA ARG A 301 9.93 4.13 23.26
C ARG A 301 9.91 5.01 24.52
N THR A 302 9.00 4.73 25.45
CA THR A 302 8.88 5.47 26.71
C THR A 302 10.09 5.21 27.60
N ALA A 303 10.54 3.97 27.69
CA ALA A 303 11.74 3.57 28.43
C ALA A 303 13.05 3.94 27.72
N GLN A 304 12.98 4.50 26.50
CA GLN A 304 14.15 4.79 25.64
C GLN A 304 15.03 3.55 25.36
N ILE A 305 14.46 2.36 25.43
CA ILE A 305 15.16 1.11 25.17
C ILE A 305 15.29 0.91 23.66
N VAL A 306 16.45 0.40 23.24
CA VAL A 306 16.70 0.07 21.85
C VAL A 306 15.74 -1.05 21.40
N ILE A 307 15.09 -0.87 20.25
CA ILE A 307 14.22 -1.91 19.68
C ILE A 307 15.09 -3.10 19.26
N PRO A 308 14.80 -4.33 19.73
CA PRO A 308 15.54 -5.53 19.35
C PRO A 308 15.50 -5.81 17.85
N ASP A 309 16.58 -6.34 17.29
CA ASP A 309 16.71 -6.57 15.85
C ASP A 309 15.73 -7.65 15.34
N ASP A 310 15.30 -8.58 16.19
CA ASP A 310 14.30 -9.61 15.83
C ASP A 310 12.85 -9.08 15.79
N ALA A 311 12.61 -7.82 16.18
CA ALA A 311 11.28 -7.19 16.10
C ALA A 311 10.74 -7.13 14.67
N ILE A 312 11.62 -7.05 13.66
CA ILE A 312 11.28 -7.00 12.23
C ILE A 312 10.96 -8.38 11.62
N VAL A 313 11.06 -9.47 12.41
CA VAL A 313 10.46 -10.77 12.07
C VAL A 313 8.96 -10.60 11.83
N SER A 314 8.33 -9.62 12.50
CA SER A 314 6.96 -9.23 12.22
C SER A 314 6.72 -8.97 10.74
N THR A 315 5.60 -9.50 10.25
CA THR A 315 5.13 -9.23 8.90
C THR A 315 4.00 -8.21 8.87
N THR A 316 3.62 -7.65 10.02
CA THR A 316 2.52 -6.69 10.12
C THR A 316 2.98 -5.31 9.65
N PRO A 317 2.44 -4.77 8.55
CA PRO A 317 2.89 -3.48 7.99
C PRO A 317 2.82 -2.31 8.97
N ALA A 318 1.80 -2.26 9.83
CA ALA A 318 1.65 -1.26 10.90
C ALA A 318 2.84 -1.23 11.88
N VAL A 319 3.30 -2.41 12.29
CA VAL A 319 4.44 -2.61 13.21
C VAL A 319 5.73 -2.20 12.51
N LEU A 320 5.95 -2.69 11.28
CA LEU A 320 7.14 -2.36 10.49
C LEU A 320 7.26 -0.86 10.24
N ARG A 321 6.15 -0.20 9.89
CA ARG A 321 6.12 1.26 9.73
C ARG A 321 6.52 1.98 11.02
N THR A 322 6.03 1.51 12.17
CA THR A 322 6.32 2.12 13.48
C THR A 322 7.79 1.96 13.84
N ILE A 323 8.37 0.77 13.65
CA ILE A 323 9.81 0.53 13.84
C ILE A 323 10.63 1.39 12.87
N GLY A 324 10.23 1.47 11.60
CA GLY A 324 10.95 2.21 10.57
C GLY A 324 11.01 3.72 10.77
N VAL A 325 10.14 4.30 11.62
CA VAL A 325 10.20 5.71 12.00
C VAL A 325 10.66 5.93 13.44
N SER A 326 11.05 4.87 14.14
CA SER A 326 11.45 4.93 15.55
C SER A 326 12.92 5.33 15.68
N PRO A 327 13.26 6.39 16.46
CA PRO A 327 14.63 6.82 16.68
C PRO A 327 15.42 5.87 17.58
N ASN A 328 14.75 5.06 18.40
CA ASN A 328 15.35 4.04 19.26
C ASN A 328 15.54 2.69 18.56
N ALA A 329 15.27 2.56 17.26
CA ALA A 329 15.71 1.41 16.47
C ALA A 329 17.15 1.65 15.97
N ARG A 330 17.97 0.59 15.96
CA ARG A 330 19.26 0.61 15.25
C ARG A 330 19.03 0.95 13.78
N LEU A 331 20.02 1.58 13.14
CA LEU A 331 19.89 2.08 11.76
C LEU A 331 19.43 0.99 10.78
N GLU A 332 20.12 -0.16 10.76
CA GLU A 332 19.79 -1.27 9.84
C GLU A 332 18.35 -1.78 10.05
N THR A 333 17.98 -2.03 11.31
CA THR A 333 16.63 -2.48 11.70
C THR A 333 15.57 -1.46 11.30
N ARG A 334 15.87 -0.17 11.46
CA ARG A 334 14.99 0.93 11.05
C ARG A 334 14.82 0.98 9.53
N LEU A 335 15.91 0.86 8.78
CA LEU A 335 15.88 0.90 7.32
C LEU A 335 15.15 -0.31 6.72
N GLU A 336 15.47 -1.53 7.17
CA GLU A 336 14.77 -2.75 6.69
C GLU A 336 13.26 -2.69 7.02
N ALA A 337 12.90 -2.22 8.22
CA ALA A 337 11.49 -2.06 8.59
C ALA A 337 10.78 -1.00 7.73
N ALA A 338 11.45 0.12 7.43
CA ALA A 338 10.92 1.18 6.57
C ALA A 338 10.74 0.68 5.12
N GLU A 339 11.72 -0.02 4.56
CA GLU A 339 11.63 -0.62 3.23
C GLU A 339 10.48 -1.60 3.11
N ARG A 340 10.33 -2.53 4.08
CA ARG A 340 9.22 -3.48 4.10
C ARG A 340 7.88 -2.79 4.33
N ALA A 341 7.84 -1.71 5.10
CA ALA A 341 6.62 -0.91 5.26
C ALA A 341 6.19 -0.24 3.95
N VAL A 342 7.13 0.24 3.12
CA VAL A 342 6.84 0.73 1.77
C VAL A 342 6.42 -0.41 0.84
N GLU A 343 7.11 -1.55 0.91
CA GLU A 343 6.77 -2.76 0.15
C GLU A 343 5.32 -3.18 0.38
N PHE A 344 4.85 -3.14 1.63
CA PHE A 344 3.47 -3.47 1.96
C PHE A 344 2.51 -2.27 1.94
N GLY A 345 2.95 -1.09 1.48
CA GLY A 345 2.11 0.11 1.34
C GLY A 345 1.69 0.81 2.64
N ALA A 346 2.28 0.45 3.79
CA ALA A 346 2.05 1.13 5.07
C ALA A 346 2.79 2.46 5.19
N MET A 347 3.77 2.70 4.30
CA MET A 347 4.54 3.93 4.23
C MET A 347 4.65 4.39 2.76
N PRO A 348 4.52 5.69 2.45
CA PRO A 348 4.75 6.17 1.09
C PRO A 348 6.24 6.13 0.75
N ALA A 349 6.58 5.87 -0.52
CA ALA A 349 7.96 5.83 -1.01
C ALA A 349 8.72 7.15 -0.77
N THR A 350 8.02 8.29 -0.80
CA THR A 350 8.61 9.60 -0.46
C THR A 350 9.15 9.65 0.97
N ARG A 351 8.49 8.98 1.92
CA ARG A 351 8.97 8.95 3.31
C ARG A 351 10.21 8.06 3.45
N LEU A 352 10.31 6.98 2.69
CA LEU A 352 11.54 6.18 2.65
C LEU A 352 12.69 6.95 2.00
N ALA A 353 12.43 7.71 0.92
CA ALA A 353 13.42 8.61 0.34
C ALA A 353 13.95 9.63 1.37
N GLU A 354 13.07 10.22 2.19
CA GLU A 354 13.48 11.11 3.29
C GLU A 354 14.36 10.38 4.34
N ILE A 355 14.01 9.14 4.69
CA ILE A 355 14.79 8.33 5.62
C ILE A 355 16.17 8.01 5.03
N TYR A 356 16.24 7.64 3.75
CA TYR A 356 17.50 7.42 3.06
C TYR A 356 18.36 8.68 3.04
N MET A 357 17.79 9.85 2.74
CA MET A 357 18.53 11.13 2.72
C MET A 357 19.03 11.57 4.10
N ALA A 358 18.44 11.07 5.19
CA ALA A 358 18.88 11.39 6.55
C ALA A 358 20.08 10.55 7.00
N GLU A 359 20.41 9.48 6.28
CA GLU A 359 21.61 8.68 6.54
C GLU A 359 22.88 9.46 6.19
N LYS A 360 23.93 9.26 6.99
CA LYS A 360 25.23 9.90 6.76
C LYS A 360 26.17 8.93 6.06
N PHE A 361 26.63 9.34 4.88
CA PHE A 361 27.68 8.65 4.13
C PHE A 361 28.89 9.55 3.99
N ASP A 362 30.08 8.94 4.06
CA ASP A 362 31.30 9.65 3.74
C ASP A 362 31.40 9.91 2.23
N PRO A 363 32.07 11.00 1.78
CA PRO A 363 32.22 11.30 0.36
C PRO A 363 32.86 10.15 -0.45
N ASP A 364 33.78 9.41 0.16
CA ASP A 364 34.43 8.26 -0.46
C ASP A 364 33.46 7.09 -0.68
N GLU A 365 32.49 6.89 0.22
CA GLU A 365 31.44 5.89 0.03
C GLU A 365 30.53 6.27 -1.14
N LEU A 366 30.13 7.55 -1.22
CA LEU A 366 29.28 8.07 -2.29
C LEU A 366 29.94 7.95 -3.67
N ASN A 367 31.25 8.20 -3.75
CA ASN A 367 32.02 8.04 -4.98
C ASN A 367 32.19 6.58 -5.42
N ASN A 368 32.11 5.63 -4.48
CA ASN A 368 32.26 4.19 -4.73
C ASN A 368 30.93 3.41 -4.63
N ALA A 369 29.79 4.11 -4.65
CA ALA A 369 28.47 3.57 -4.34
C ALA A 369 28.10 2.32 -5.16
N LEU A 370 28.41 2.30 -6.46
CA LEU A 370 28.13 1.17 -7.35
C LEU A 370 28.80 -0.13 -6.88
N SER A 371 30.08 -0.06 -6.53
CA SER A 371 30.88 -1.22 -6.10
C SER A 371 30.49 -1.65 -4.68
N LEU A 372 30.29 -0.68 -3.79
CA LEU A 372 29.92 -0.94 -2.39
C LEU A 372 28.54 -1.59 -2.30
N ALA A 373 27.53 -1.08 -3.00
CA ALA A 373 26.18 -1.66 -2.98
C ALA A 373 26.07 -2.99 -3.73
N ALA A 374 26.99 -3.28 -4.67
CA ALA A 374 27.09 -4.60 -5.27
C ALA A 374 27.62 -5.65 -4.27
N ALA A 375 28.55 -5.26 -3.40
CA ALA A 375 29.14 -6.11 -2.37
C ALA A 375 28.26 -6.22 -1.12
N ASP A 376 27.58 -5.13 -0.75
CA ASP A 376 26.69 -5.02 0.39
C ASP A 376 25.26 -4.70 -0.06
N ARG A 377 24.40 -5.72 -0.03
CA ARG A 377 22.98 -5.63 -0.35
C ARG A 377 22.12 -5.31 0.88
N SER A 378 22.70 -4.72 1.92
CA SER A 378 21.98 -4.20 3.06
C SER A 378 21.04 -3.03 2.66
N PRO A 379 20.05 -2.70 3.51
CA PRO A 379 19.29 -1.46 3.38
C PRO A 379 20.17 -0.20 3.31
N ARG A 380 21.31 -0.18 4.03
CA ARG A 380 22.28 0.92 3.94
C ARG A 380 22.93 1.01 2.57
N GLY A 381 23.31 -0.12 1.96
CA GLY A 381 23.81 -0.15 0.57
C GLY A 381 22.79 0.39 -0.43
N ARG A 382 21.50 0.08 -0.25
CA ARG A 382 20.42 0.64 -1.08
C ARG A 382 20.21 2.15 -0.84
N ALA A 383 20.30 2.61 0.40
CA ALA A 383 20.28 4.03 0.74
C ALA A 383 21.46 4.79 0.11
N LEU A 384 22.64 4.17 0.06
CA LEU A 384 23.85 4.71 -0.58
C LEU A 384 23.64 4.92 -2.08
N LEU A 385 23.08 3.93 -2.79
CA LEU A 385 22.72 4.07 -4.21
C LEU A 385 21.70 5.19 -4.42
N PHE A 386 20.71 5.30 -3.54
CA PHE A 386 19.68 6.32 -3.65
C PHE A 386 20.28 7.73 -3.51
N GLN A 387 21.11 7.97 -2.49
CA GLN A 387 21.78 9.25 -2.32
C GLN A 387 22.74 9.54 -3.48
N SER A 388 23.51 8.55 -3.93
CA SER A 388 24.43 8.68 -5.07
C SER A 388 23.69 9.12 -6.34
N ALA A 389 22.53 8.53 -6.65
CA ALA A 389 21.71 8.92 -7.80
C ALA A 389 21.19 10.37 -7.72
N GLN A 390 21.01 10.89 -6.50
CA GLN A 390 20.48 12.24 -6.27
C GLN A 390 21.55 13.32 -6.39
N ILE A 391 22.76 13.05 -5.92
CA ILE A 391 23.86 14.02 -5.95
C ILE A 391 24.66 14.00 -7.26
N GLU A 392 24.62 12.87 -7.98
CA GLU A 392 25.34 12.72 -9.24
C GLU A 392 24.87 13.75 -10.27
N SER A 393 25.81 14.52 -10.80
CA SER A 393 25.54 15.62 -11.73
C SER A 393 25.56 15.18 -13.19
N LEU A 394 26.37 14.16 -13.50
CA LEU A 394 26.52 13.64 -14.86
C LEU A 394 25.38 12.66 -15.18
N ALA A 395 24.63 12.94 -16.25
CA ALA A 395 23.48 12.13 -16.65
C ALA A 395 23.85 10.66 -16.87
N LEU A 396 24.99 10.39 -17.53
CA LEU A 396 25.48 9.04 -17.80
C LEU A 396 25.80 8.26 -16.50
N SER A 397 26.49 8.90 -15.56
CA SER A 397 26.79 8.30 -14.25
C SER A 397 25.52 8.06 -13.44
N ARG A 398 24.57 9.02 -13.46
CA ARG A 398 23.28 8.86 -12.79
C ARG A 398 22.51 7.67 -13.36
N ALA A 399 22.50 7.49 -14.68
CA ALA A 399 21.89 6.33 -15.34
C ALA A 399 22.54 5.01 -14.89
N ALA A 400 23.86 4.97 -14.71
CA ALA A 400 24.56 3.79 -14.19
C ALA A 400 24.14 3.43 -12.75
N VAL A 401 23.98 4.43 -11.88
CA VAL A 401 23.47 4.22 -10.50
C VAL A 401 22.04 3.70 -10.50
N LEU A 402 21.16 4.30 -11.32
CA LEU A 402 19.78 3.84 -11.47
C LEU A 402 19.72 2.42 -12.00
N ALA A 403 20.46 2.11 -13.06
CA ALA A 403 20.54 0.77 -13.62
C ALA A 403 20.96 -0.26 -12.56
N LYS A 404 21.97 0.06 -11.76
CA LYS A 404 22.43 -0.86 -10.70
C LYS A 404 21.38 -1.05 -9.60
N ALA A 405 20.71 0.01 -9.18
CA ALA A 405 19.64 -0.07 -8.20
C ALA A 405 18.47 -0.94 -8.70
N LEU A 406 18.09 -0.81 -9.97
CA LEU A 406 17.01 -1.58 -10.59
C LEU A 406 17.37 -3.05 -10.87
N GLU A 407 18.64 -3.32 -11.19
CA GLU A 407 19.19 -4.68 -11.27
C GLU A 407 19.05 -5.41 -9.92
N ILE A 408 19.58 -4.81 -8.84
CA ILE A 408 19.48 -5.37 -7.48
C ILE A 408 18.02 -5.56 -7.09
N ALA A 409 17.16 -4.56 -7.38
CA ALA A 409 15.73 -4.64 -7.07
C ALA A 409 15.02 -5.78 -7.81
N THR A 410 15.44 -6.11 -9.04
CA THR A 410 14.89 -7.23 -9.80
C THR A 410 15.30 -8.56 -9.14
N GLU A 411 16.57 -8.73 -8.80
CA GLU A 411 17.09 -9.94 -8.16
C GLU A 411 16.48 -10.20 -6.77
N GLU A 412 16.13 -9.14 -6.03
CA GLU A 412 15.53 -9.22 -4.69
C GLU A 412 14.00 -9.28 -4.70
N ASN A 413 13.35 -9.31 -5.86
CA ASN A 413 11.89 -9.22 -6.03
C ASN A 413 11.28 -7.97 -5.37
N ARG A 414 11.95 -6.82 -5.49
CA ARG A 414 11.56 -5.50 -4.94
C ARG A 414 11.31 -4.43 -6.01
N TYR A 415 11.34 -4.81 -7.28
CA TYR A 415 11.31 -3.91 -8.44
C TYR A 415 10.27 -2.79 -8.33
N LEU A 416 8.99 -3.12 -8.12
CA LEU A 416 7.88 -2.15 -8.10
C LEU A 416 8.03 -1.06 -7.02
N HIS A 417 8.59 -1.42 -5.87
CA HIS A 417 8.75 -0.47 -4.76
C HIS A 417 9.99 0.40 -4.96
N VAL A 418 11.06 -0.17 -5.52
CA VAL A 418 12.27 0.59 -5.83
C VAL A 418 11.99 1.60 -6.94
N ILE A 419 11.32 1.23 -8.04
CA ILE A 419 10.97 2.23 -9.07
C ILE A 419 10.10 3.36 -8.51
N ASP A 420 9.23 3.09 -7.53
CA ASP A 420 8.41 4.12 -6.90
C ASP A 420 9.23 5.08 -6.02
N VAL A 421 10.23 4.58 -5.29
CA VAL A 421 11.21 5.41 -4.56
C VAL A 421 12.02 6.27 -5.53
N TYR A 422 12.43 5.69 -6.66
CA TYR A 422 13.22 6.38 -7.70
C TYR A 422 12.38 7.16 -8.71
N ARG A 423 11.07 7.31 -8.49
CA ARG A 423 10.13 7.97 -9.42
C ARG A 423 10.62 9.34 -9.90
N THR A 424 11.10 10.17 -8.97
CA THR A 424 11.61 11.52 -9.28
C THR A 424 12.94 11.47 -10.03
N PRO A 425 13.99 10.75 -9.56
CA PRO A 425 15.22 10.55 -10.31
C PRO A 425 15.02 10.06 -11.76
N LEU A 426 14.14 9.05 -11.95
CA LEU A 426 13.82 8.48 -13.26
C LEU A 426 13.15 9.50 -14.18
N ALA A 427 12.19 10.26 -13.65
CA ALA A 427 11.47 11.27 -14.44
C ALA A 427 12.35 12.47 -14.84
N ASN A 428 13.38 12.78 -14.04
CA ASN A 428 14.26 13.92 -14.27
C ASN A 428 15.51 13.58 -15.10
N LEU A 429 15.72 12.32 -15.45
CA LEU A 429 16.82 11.91 -16.33
C LEU A 429 16.40 12.02 -17.80
N ALA A 430 16.98 12.98 -18.50
CA ALA A 430 16.71 13.18 -19.93
C ALA A 430 17.31 12.04 -20.77
N ALA A 431 16.53 11.51 -21.70
CA ALA A 431 16.99 10.50 -22.65
C ALA A 431 18.06 11.09 -23.58
N SER A 432 19.07 10.28 -23.93
CA SER A 432 20.08 10.64 -24.93
C SER A 432 20.62 9.40 -25.64
N SER A 433 21.19 9.58 -26.82
CA SER A 433 21.77 8.48 -27.60
C SER A 433 22.93 7.77 -26.90
N GLU A 434 23.67 8.47 -26.03
CA GLU A 434 24.76 7.87 -25.24
C GLU A 434 24.24 6.89 -24.18
N MET A 435 22.99 7.07 -23.75
CA MET A 435 22.31 6.23 -22.76
C MET A 435 21.35 5.22 -23.41
N ALA A 436 21.50 4.94 -24.71
CA ALA A 436 20.68 3.94 -25.40
C ALA A 436 20.73 2.55 -24.71
N TRP A 437 21.85 2.21 -24.07
CA TRP A 437 22.00 0.98 -23.29
C TRP A 437 21.04 0.89 -22.09
N PHE A 438 20.63 2.03 -21.51
CA PHE A 438 19.72 2.11 -20.36
C PHE A 438 18.25 2.28 -20.78
N ALA A 439 18.00 2.68 -22.02
CA ALA A 439 16.67 3.03 -22.50
C ALA A 439 15.58 1.95 -22.30
N PRO A 440 15.84 0.64 -22.49
CA PRO A 440 14.84 -0.39 -22.22
C PRO A 440 14.42 -0.43 -20.75
N GLU A 441 15.39 -0.34 -19.84
CA GLU A 441 15.14 -0.37 -18.39
C GLU A 441 14.41 0.90 -17.93
N ALA A 442 14.84 2.06 -18.42
CA ALA A 442 14.16 3.33 -18.17
C ALA A 442 12.70 3.30 -18.66
N ALA A 443 12.46 2.80 -19.87
CA ALA A 443 11.12 2.67 -20.43
C ALA A 443 10.24 1.72 -19.60
N ARG A 444 10.76 0.53 -19.25
CA ARG A 444 10.08 -0.45 -18.38
C ARG A 444 9.65 0.18 -17.05
N ALA A 445 10.58 0.83 -16.36
CA ALA A 445 10.30 1.49 -15.08
C ALA A 445 9.26 2.62 -15.23
N LEU A 446 9.39 3.46 -16.26
CA LEU A 446 8.48 4.58 -16.49
C LEU A 446 7.07 4.13 -16.89
N TYR A 447 6.93 3.07 -17.69
CA TYR A 447 5.62 2.48 -17.99
C TYR A 447 4.98 1.88 -16.74
N ALA A 448 5.74 1.14 -15.93
CA ALA A 448 5.26 0.60 -14.65
C ALA A 448 4.83 1.69 -13.65
N LEU A 449 5.43 2.88 -13.73
CA LEU A 449 5.09 4.07 -12.94
C LEU A 449 3.91 4.89 -13.51
N ASP A 450 3.27 4.43 -14.58
CA ASP A 450 2.22 5.13 -15.34
C ASP A 450 2.70 6.48 -15.90
N ARG A 451 3.90 6.48 -16.50
CA ARG A 451 4.54 7.64 -17.15
C ARG A 451 4.88 7.34 -18.61
N PRO A 452 3.87 7.13 -19.47
CA PRO A 452 4.09 6.68 -20.85
C PRO A 452 4.82 7.72 -21.70
N LEU A 453 4.61 9.02 -21.48
CA LEU A 453 5.27 10.07 -22.26
C LEU A 453 6.81 10.06 -22.09
N PRO A 454 7.36 10.15 -20.86
CA PRO A 454 8.79 9.94 -20.64
C PRO A 454 9.32 8.61 -21.20
N ALA A 455 8.58 7.51 -21.05
CA ALA A 455 8.99 6.20 -21.57
C ALA A 455 9.15 6.21 -23.11
N ARG A 456 8.20 6.85 -23.82
CA ARG A 456 8.25 6.99 -25.29
C ARG A 456 9.47 7.80 -25.75
N HIS A 457 9.91 8.81 -25.00
CA HIS A 457 11.14 9.55 -25.32
C HIS A 457 12.37 8.65 -25.27
N TRP A 458 12.50 7.81 -24.25
CA TRP A 458 13.57 6.81 -24.16
C TRP A 458 13.53 5.83 -25.34
N LEU A 459 12.34 5.37 -25.75
CA LEU A 459 12.20 4.48 -26.90
C LEU A 459 12.46 5.18 -28.24
N ALA A 460 12.16 6.47 -28.38
CA ALA A 460 12.51 7.24 -29.56
C ALA A 460 14.04 7.34 -29.71
N GLU A 461 14.76 7.63 -28.63
CA GLU A 461 16.23 7.64 -28.63
C GLU A 461 16.82 6.26 -28.96
N LEU A 462 16.23 5.20 -28.41
CA LEU A 462 16.64 3.82 -28.70
C LEU A 462 16.42 3.46 -30.18
N ARG A 463 15.31 3.89 -30.78
CA ARG A 463 15.03 3.74 -32.23
C ARG A 463 16.04 4.50 -33.09
N ASN A 464 16.39 5.73 -32.69
CA ASN A 464 17.41 6.50 -33.40
C ASN A 464 18.79 5.81 -33.31
N ALA A 465 19.11 5.24 -32.15
CA ALA A 465 20.35 4.49 -31.94
C ALA A 465 20.38 3.16 -32.72
N SER A 466 19.24 2.51 -32.93
CA SER A 466 19.17 1.20 -33.60
C SER A 466 19.59 1.24 -35.07
N ALA A 467 19.49 2.40 -35.73
CA ALA A 467 20.03 2.62 -37.08
C ALA A 467 21.54 2.34 -37.16
N ARG A 468 22.27 2.48 -36.04
CA ARG A 468 23.72 2.25 -35.97
C ARG A 468 24.10 0.93 -35.29
N ASN A 469 23.20 0.34 -34.49
CA ASN A 469 23.42 -0.92 -33.80
C ASN A 469 22.13 -1.77 -33.79
N PRO A 470 22.06 -2.84 -34.60
CA PRO A 470 20.90 -3.72 -34.67
C PRO A 470 20.48 -4.36 -33.33
N GLN A 471 21.39 -4.48 -32.35
CA GLN A 471 21.05 -5.00 -31.02
C GLN A 471 20.01 -4.13 -30.30
N PHE A 472 20.00 -2.82 -30.54
CA PHE A 472 18.99 -1.92 -29.98
C PHE A 472 17.61 -2.11 -30.59
N ALA A 473 17.51 -2.60 -31.84
CA ALA A 473 16.22 -2.95 -32.43
C ALA A 473 15.56 -4.12 -31.67
N SER A 474 16.35 -5.13 -31.30
CA SER A 474 15.88 -6.23 -30.44
C SER A 474 15.41 -5.71 -29.07
N ALA A 475 16.15 -4.79 -28.46
CA ALA A 475 15.79 -4.24 -27.15
C ALA A 475 14.47 -3.44 -27.13
N ILE A 476 14.09 -2.81 -28.26
CA ILE A 476 12.78 -2.17 -28.42
C ILE A 476 11.66 -3.21 -28.41
N ALA A 477 11.88 -4.34 -29.10
CA ALA A 477 10.91 -5.43 -29.11
C ALA A 477 10.68 -5.96 -27.68
N GLY A 478 11.72 -6.07 -26.85
CA GLY A 478 11.61 -6.55 -25.47
C GLY A 478 10.72 -5.71 -24.53
N VAL A 479 10.50 -4.43 -24.82
CA VAL A 479 9.61 -3.56 -24.01
C VAL A 479 8.26 -3.28 -24.68
N TRP A 480 8.00 -3.92 -25.83
CA TRP A 480 6.77 -3.67 -26.58
C TRP A 480 5.52 -4.02 -25.78
N LEU A 481 5.51 -5.16 -25.08
CA LEU A 481 4.33 -5.63 -24.34
C LEU A 481 3.95 -4.66 -23.23
N ILE A 482 4.89 -4.22 -22.39
CA ILE A 482 4.61 -3.24 -21.33
C ILE A 482 4.18 -1.87 -21.90
N GLY A 483 4.73 -1.47 -23.05
CA GLY A 483 4.29 -0.29 -23.78
C GLY A 483 2.84 -0.42 -24.28
N LEU A 484 2.48 -1.56 -24.88
CA LEU A 484 1.13 -1.86 -25.36
C LEU A 484 0.08 -1.78 -24.24
N LEU A 485 0.42 -2.20 -23.02
CA LEU A 485 -0.50 -2.21 -21.88
C LEU A 485 -0.84 -0.80 -21.35
N THR A 486 0.03 0.18 -21.58
CA THR A 486 -0.08 1.54 -21.04
C THR A 486 -0.46 2.56 -22.11
N ASP A 487 -0.22 2.24 -23.39
CA ASP A 487 -0.53 3.13 -24.49
C ASP A 487 -2.01 3.03 -24.89
N SER A 488 -2.79 4.07 -24.54
CA SER A 488 -4.21 4.18 -24.85
C SER A 488 -4.51 4.64 -26.28
N SER A 489 -3.48 4.85 -27.12
CA SER A 489 -3.61 5.55 -28.41
C SER A 489 -4.27 4.76 -29.54
N GLY A 490 -4.56 3.47 -29.36
CA GLY A 490 -5.27 2.66 -30.36
C GLY A 490 -4.73 1.25 -30.46
N THR A 491 -5.43 0.40 -31.21
CA THR A 491 -4.95 -0.94 -31.60
C THR A 491 -3.61 -0.82 -32.32
N ASP A 492 -2.60 -1.58 -31.90
CA ASP A 492 -1.33 -1.66 -32.61
C ASP A 492 -1.57 -2.19 -34.03
N GLU A 493 -1.43 -1.32 -35.03
CA GLU A 493 -1.65 -1.67 -36.44
C GLU A 493 -0.74 -2.82 -36.92
N ASN A 494 0.39 -3.04 -36.25
CA ASN A 494 1.34 -4.10 -36.53
C ASN A 494 1.44 -5.11 -35.38
N PHE A 495 0.35 -5.33 -34.64
CA PHE A 495 0.31 -6.18 -33.45
C PHE A 495 0.99 -7.54 -33.65
N GLU A 496 0.63 -8.26 -34.72
CA GLU A 496 1.19 -9.59 -35.01
C GLU A 496 2.71 -9.53 -35.25
N ALA A 497 3.18 -8.61 -36.09
CA ALA A 497 4.61 -8.47 -36.37
C ALA A 497 5.41 -8.09 -35.11
N ASN A 498 4.88 -7.17 -34.30
CA ASN A 498 5.52 -6.74 -33.05
C ASN A 498 5.52 -7.86 -32.00
N LEU A 499 4.44 -8.63 -31.92
CA LEU A 499 4.34 -9.80 -31.04
C LEU A 499 5.39 -10.85 -31.38
N LEU A 500 5.53 -11.19 -32.67
CA LEU A 500 6.54 -12.17 -33.11
C LEU A 500 7.97 -11.64 -32.87
N ALA A 501 8.21 -10.35 -33.08
CA ALA A 501 9.49 -9.71 -32.75
C ALA A 501 9.80 -9.75 -31.23
N TRP A 502 8.78 -9.57 -30.39
CA TRP A 502 8.88 -9.67 -28.93
C TRP A 502 9.23 -11.10 -28.48
N ILE A 503 8.59 -12.13 -29.05
CA ILE A 503 8.95 -13.53 -28.79
C ILE A 503 10.40 -13.79 -29.20
N GLN A 504 10.81 -13.30 -30.38
CA GLN A 504 12.17 -13.47 -30.88
C GLN A 504 13.21 -12.76 -30.01
N HIS A 505 12.88 -11.61 -29.40
CA HIS A 505 13.73 -10.96 -28.42
C HIS A 505 14.03 -11.91 -27.25
N HIS A 506 13.00 -12.45 -26.60
CA HIS A 506 13.15 -13.35 -25.45
C HIS A 506 13.92 -14.62 -25.82
N LYS A 507 13.66 -15.22 -26.99
CA LYS A 507 14.44 -16.36 -27.52
C LYS A 507 15.94 -16.07 -27.55
N ASN A 508 16.31 -14.85 -27.93
CA ASN A 508 17.70 -14.44 -28.08
C ASN A 508 18.36 -14.03 -26.76
N SER A 509 17.62 -13.35 -25.87
CA SER A 509 18.13 -12.82 -24.60
C SER A 509 18.19 -13.85 -23.48
N GLU A 510 17.23 -14.79 -23.42
CA GLU A 510 17.01 -15.67 -22.26
C GLU A 510 16.87 -17.14 -22.64
N LYS A 511 17.95 -17.72 -23.16
CA LYS A 511 17.97 -19.08 -23.76
C LYS A 511 17.32 -20.19 -22.93
N LYS A 512 17.26 -20.07 -21.60
CA LYS A 512 16.72 -21.10 -20.71
C LYS A 512 15.25 -20.90 -20.33
N ASP A 513 14.81 -19.65 -20.13
CA ASP A 513 13.50 -19.33 -19.53
C ASP A 513 12.57 -18.56 -20.48
N TRP A 514 12.99 -18.29 -21.72
CA TRP A 514 12.21 -17.52 -22.68
C TRP A 514 10.84 -18.13 -23.00
N THR A 515 10.69 -19.46 -22.96
CA THR A 515 9.40 -20.13 -23.18
C THR A 515 8.40 -19.76 -22.10
N THR A 516 8.83 -19.75 -20.84
CA THR A 516 8.02 -19.35 -19.69
C THR A 516 7.58 -17.90 -19.82
N LYS A 517 8.48 -16.99 -20.20
CA LYS A 517 8.15 -15.58 -20.42
C LYS A 517 7.22 -15.37 -21.60
N ALA A 518 7.51 -16.01 -22.73
CA ALA A 518 6.68 -15.93 -23.92
C ALA A 518 5.26 -16.46 -23.62
N ALA A 519 5.13 -17.68 -23.09
CA ALA A 519 3.85 -18.27 -22.70
C ALA A 519 3.08 -17.37 -21.73
N ALA A 520 3.77 -16.83 -20.72
CA ALA A 520 3.16 -15.92 -19.76
C ALA A 520 2.62 -14.65 -20.43
N GLY A 521 3.42 -13.98 -21.28
CA GLY A 521 2.99 -12.78 -22.00
C GLY A 521 1.80 -13.06 -22.92
N LEU A 522 1.83 -14.16 -23.69
CA LEU A 522 0.69 -14.56 -24.54
C LEU A 522 -0.57 -14.79 -23.71
N ARG A 523 -0.45 -15.54 -22.62
CA ARG A 523 -1.57 -15.84 -21.73
C ARG A 523 -2.16 -14.58 -21.10
N LEU A 524 -1.31 -13.62 -20.72
CA LEU A 524 -1.73 -12.34 -20.16
C LEU A 524 -2.43 -11.47 -21.22
N LEU A 525 -1.94 -11.43 -22.45
CA LEU A 525 -2.58 -10.71 -23.57
C LEU A 525 -4.01 -11.24 -23.84
N GLU A 526 -4.18 -12.56 -23.90
CA GLU A 526 -5.51 -13.17 -24.03
C GLU A 526 -6.43 -12.78 -22.87
N SER A 527 -5.90 -12.78 -21.64
CA SER A 527 -6.69 -12.49 -20.43
C SER A 527 -7.27 -11.07 -20.41
N ILE A 528 -6.61 -10.10 -21.05
CA ILE A 528 -7.09 -8.72 -21.22
C ILE A 528 -7.87 -8.50 -22.53
N GLY A 529 -7.99 -9.53 -23.36
CA GLY A 529 -8.89 -9.56 -24.52
C GLY A 529 -8.22 -9.39 -25.88
N TYR A 530 -6.89 -9.44 -25.97
CA TYR A 530 -6.21 -9.53 -27.27
C TYR A 530 -6.40 -10.92 -27.87
N VAL A 531 -6.51 -10.97 -29.21
CA VAL A 531 -6.51 -12.23 -29.95
C VAL A 531 -5.07 -12.55 -30.31
N VAL A 532 -4.52 -13.60 -29.71
CA VAL A 532 -3.16 -14.07 -29.98
C VAL A 532 -3.18 -15.03 -31.17
N PRO A 533 -2.38 -14.82 -32.24
CA PRO A 533 -2.30 -15.73 -33.37
C PRO A 533 -1.71 -17.10 -32.98
N ASP A 534 -2.18 -18.17 -33.63
CA ASP A 534 -1.70 -19.54 -33.40
C ASP A 534 -0.18 -19.68 -33.62
N GLU A 535 0.38 -18.93 -34.58
CA GLU A 535 1.83 -18.92 -34.85
C GLU A 535 2.65 -18.55 -33.61
N ALA A 536 2.18 -17.60 -32.80
CA ALA A 536 2.85 -17.20 -31.57
C ALA A 536 2.89 -18.36 -30.56
N TRP A 537 1.80 -19.13 -30.44
CA TRP A 537 1.73 -20.31 -29.58
C TRP A 537 2.59 -21.47 -30.10
N TRP A 538 2.60 -21.72 -31.41
CA TRP A 538 3.48 -22.73 -32.02
C TRP A 538 4.95 -22.45 -31.72
N GLN A 539 5.36 -21.18 -31.78
CA GLN A 539 6.72 -20.79 -31.44
C GLN A 539 7.11 -21.13 -30.00
N VAL A 540 6.20 -21.08 -29.03
CA VAL A 540 6.46 -21.46 -27.63
C VAL A 540 6.62 -22.97 -27.48
N LEU A 541 5.82 -23.75 -28.21
CA LEU A 541 5.85 -25.22 -28.17
C LEU A 541 7.15 -25.83 -28.71
N ASP A 542 7.85 -25.11 -29.60
CA ASP A 542 9.16 -25.51 -30.14
C ASP A 542 10.32 -25.40 -29.14
N GLY A 543 10.08 -24.87 -27.93
CA GLY A 543 11.12 -24.62 -26.94
C GLY A 543 11.52 -25.81 -26.06
N PRO A 544 12.64 -25.70 -25.32
CA PRO A 544 13.31 -26.83 -24.66
C PRO A 544 12.60 -27.43 -23.44
N SER A 545 11.51 -26.83 -22.93
CA SER A 545 10.80 -27.32 -21.74
C SER A 545 9.28 -27.22 -21.88
N LEU A 546 8.61 -28.37 -21.97
CA LEU A 546 7.14 -28.51 -21.83
C LEU A 546 6.73 -28.89 -20.38
N ALA A 547 7.69 -28.99 -19.47
CA ALA A 547 7.47 -29.42 -18.09
C ALA A 547 7.13 -28.22 -17.19
N GLU A 548 5.89 -27.76 -17.24
CA GLU A 548 5.38 -26.81 -16.26
C GLU A 548 4.90 -27.53 -15.00
N THR A 549 5.40 -27.13 -13.84
CA THR A 549 4.89 -27.58 -12.53
C THR A 549 3.70 -26.70 -12.16
N GLN A 550 2.53 -27.00 -12.73
CA GLN A 550 1.32 -26.24 -12.46
C GLN A 550 0.87 -26.43 -11.00
N ARG A 551 0.85 -25.35 -10.23
CA ARG A 551 0.37 -25.36 -8.84
C ARG A 551 -1.15 -25.14 -8.83
N SER A 552 -1.91 -26.17 -9.19
CA SER A 552 -3.37 -26.09 -9.25
C SER A 552 -4.00 -26.04 -7.85
N ARG A 553 -4.80 -25.00 -7.58
CA ARG A 553 -5.74 -24.93 -6.45
C ARG A 553 -7.18 -24.93 -6.98
N PRO A 554 -7.73 -26.11 -7.36
CA PRO A 554 -8.95 -26.19 -8.16
C PRO A 554 -10.19 -25.60 -7.45
N GLY A 555 -10.27 -25.74 -6.12
CA GLY A 555 -11.40 -25.22 -5.33
C GLY A 555 -11.49 -23.69 -5.36
N LEU A 556 -10.38 -22.99 -5.07
CA LEU A 556 -10.36 -21.53 -5.04
C LEU A 556 -10.51 -20.93 -6.44
N ARG A 557 -9.88 -21.55 -7.45
CA ARG A 557 -10.06 -21.19 -8.87
C ARG A 557 -11.52 -21.25 -9.29
N THR A 558 -12.19 -22.36 -9.00
CA THR A 558 -13.61 -22.57 -9.33
C THR A 558 -14.50 -21.54 -8.61
N ALA A 559 -14.19 -21.22 -7.36
CA ALA A 559 -14.92 -20.21 -6.60
C ALA A 559 -14.82 -18.82 -7.24
N ILE A 560 -13.61 -18.40 -7.65
CA ILE A 560 -13.38 -17.11 -8.35
C ILE A 560 -14.21 -17.03 -9.63
N ILE A 561 -14.13 -18.06 -10.48
CA ILE A 561 -14.85 -18.10 -11.76
C ILE A 561 -16.38 -18.03 -11.54
N ARG A 562 -16.91 -18.81 -10.60
CA ARG A 562 -18.34 -18.81 -10.27
C ARG A 562 -18.81 -17.52 -9.60
N ALA A 563 -17.96 -16.86 -8.83
CA ALA A 563 -18.25 -15.56 -8.24
C ALA A 563 -18.35 -14.48 -9.31
N ALA A 564 -17.36 -14.41 -10.20
CA ALA A 564 -17.32 -13.46 -11.29
C ALA A 564 -18.49 -13.63 -12.25
N ALA A 565 -18.74 -14.87 -12.72
CA ALA A 565 -19.86 -15.17 -13.62
C ALA A 565 -21.24 -14.90 -12.99
N GLY A 566 -21.34 -14.99 -11.65
CA GLY A 566 -22.55 -14.66 -10.91
C GLY A 566 -22.68 -13.18 -10.54
N GLY A 567 -21.79 -12.30 -11.01
CA GLY A 567 -21.81 -10.87 -10.68
C GLY A 567 -21.46 -10.54 -9.21
N ARG A 568 -20.93 -11.51 -8.44
CA ARG A 568 -20.63 -11.35 -7.01
C ARG A 568 -19.32 -10.59 -6.84
N ARG A 569 -19.37 -9.27 -7.01
CA ARG A 569 -18.21 -8.38 -7.12
C ARG A 569 -17.26 -8.46 -5.92
N ALA A 570 -17.79 -8.26 -4.70
CA ALA A 570 -16.96 -8.27 -3.49
C ALA A 570 -16.37 -9.64 -3.18
N GLU A 571 -17.15 -10.71 -3.38
CA GLU A 571 -16.68 -12.09 -3.22
C GLU A 571 -15.55 -12.42 -4.20
N THR A 572 -15.68 -12.01 -5.47
CA THR A 572 -14.64 -12.20 -6.48
C THR A 572 -13.33 -11.53 -6.05
N VAL A 573 -13.38 -10.26 -5.63
CA VAL A 573 -12.21 -9.53 -5.13
C VAL A 573 -11.61 -10.21 -3.90
N MET A 574 -12.44 -10.57 -2.91
CA MET A 574 -12.00 -11.25 -1.69
C MET A 574 -11.29 -12.58 -1.98
N LEU A 575 -11.82 -13.38 -2.91
CA LEU A 575 -11.21 -14.66 -3.30
C LEU A 575 -9.88 -14.47 -4.05
N ILE A 576 -9.76 -13.44 -4.88
CA ILE A 576 -8.51 -13.07 -5.56
C ILE A 576 -7.44 -12.67 -4.52
N LEU A 577 -7.81 -11.86 -3.53
CA LEU A 577 -6.89 -11.47 -2.45
C LEU A 577 -6.37 -12.69 -1.67
N LEU A 578 -7.26 -13.63 -1.34
CA LEU A 578 -6.91 -14.88 -0.68
C LEU A 578 -6.05 -15.81 -1.55
N ARG A 579 -6.21 -15.75 -2.89
CA ARG A 579 -5.43 -16.59 -3.83
C ARG A 579 -3.96 -16.21 -3.83
N PHE A 580 -3.66 -14.91 -3.88
CA PHE A 580 -2.30 -14.40 -3.99
C PHE A 580 -1.64 -14.11 -2.65
N GLY A 581 -2.42 -13.76 -1.62
CA GLY A 581 -1.92 -13.54 -0.27
C GLY A 581 -0.76 -12.54 -0.21
N LYS A 582 0.26 -12.87 0.59
CA LYS A 582 1.43 -12.01 0.82
C LYS A 582 2.35 -11.88 -0.38
N THR A 583 2.62 -12.99 -1.07
CA THR A 583 3.60 -13.03 -2.16
C THR A 583 3.15 -12.20 -3.35
N GLY A 584 1.84 -12.14 -3.61
CA GLY A 584 1.30 -11.46 -4.78
C GLY A 584 1.32 -12.35 -6.04
N PRO A 585 0.96 -11.77 -7.20
CA PRO A 585 1.07 -12.41 -8.50
C PRO A 585 2.52 -12.73 -8.86
N ASP A 586 2.75 -13.86 -9.49
CA ASP A 586 4.07 -14.33 -9.91
C ASP A 586 3.97 -15.05 -11.25
N ILE A 587 5.02 -14.97 -12.07
CA ILE A 587 5.04 -15.57 -13.41
C ILE A 587 4.95 -17.10 -13.36
N SER A 588 5.37 -17.73 -12.26
CA SER A 588 5.28 -19.18 -12.04
C SER A 588 3.84 -19.71 -11.91
N ASP A 589 2.85 -18.84 -11.67
CA ASP A 589 1.42 -19.18 -11.60
C ASP A 589 0.61 -18.25 -12.52
N VAL A 590 1.09 -18.04 -13.75
CA VAL A 590 0.49 -17.10 -14.71
C VAL A 590 -0.97 -17.41 -15.02
N ASP A 591 -1.37 -18.68 -15.02
CA ASP A 591 -2.78 -19.06 -15.19
C ASP A 591 -3.67 -18.50 -14.08
N ALA A 592 -3.21 -18.49 -12.83
CA ALA A 592 -3.97 -17.89 -11.75
C ALA A 592 -4.09 -16.37 -11.91
N VAL A 593 -3.05 -15.72 -12.45
CA VAL A 593 -3.08 -14.29 -12.78
C VAL A 593 -4.07 -14.03 -13.90
N ALA A 594 -4.01 -14.80 -14.98
CA ALA A 594 -4.95 -14.69 -16.10
C ALA A 594 -6.40 -14.94 -15.67
N ASP A 595 -6.66 -15.96 -14.85
CA ASP A 595 -8.00 -16.22 -14.29
C ASP A 595 -8.49 -15.03 -13.44
N ALA A 596 -7.62 -14.44 -12.61
CA ALA A 596 -7.96 -13.27 -11.82
C ALA A 596 -8.24 -12.04 -12.69
N VAL A 597 -7.45 -11.81 -13.74
CA VAL A 597 -7.65 -10.73 -14.71
C VAL A 597 -9.00 -10.87 -15.43
N VAL A 598 -9.31 -12.07 -15.93
CA VAL A 598 -10.61 -12.36 -16.56
C VAL A 598 -11.76 -12.15 -15.58
N ALA A 599 -11.62 -12.62 -14.33
CA ALA A 599 -12.62 -12.44 -13.29
C ALA A 599 -12.86 -10.96 -12.96
N LEU A 600 -11.79 -10.16 -12.81
CA LEU A 600 -11.87 -8.71 -12.57
C LEU A 600 -12.58 -7.99 -13.72
N ARG A 601 -12.25 -8.31 -14.97
CA ARG A 601 -12.94 -7.75 -16.14
C ARG A 601 -14.42 -8.11 -16.15
N THR A 602 -14.76 -9.35 -15.84
CA THR A 602 -16.15 -9.85 -15.80
C THR A 602 -17.01 -9.05 -14.81
N ILE A 603 -16.44 -8.58 -13.71
CA ILE A 603 -17.15 -7.77 -12.69
C ILE A 603 -17.03 -6.24 -12.89
N GLY A 604 -16.49 -5.81 -14.04
CA GLY A 604 -16.37 -4.40 -14.43
C GLY A 604 -15.12 -3.68 -13.90
N LEU A 605 -14.10 -4.40 -13.44
CA LEU A 605 -12.83 -3.86 -12.93
C LEU A 605 -11.71 -3.98 -13.97
N GLU A 606 -11.96 -3.45 -15.17
CA GLU A 606 -11.03 -3.58 -16.32
C GLU A 606 -9.70 -2.85 -16.10
N ASN A 607 -9.73 -1.70 -15.44
CA ASN A 607 -8.53 -0.91 -15.17
C ASN A 607 -7.61 -1.63 -14.16
N GLU A 608 -8.19 -2.22 -13.13
CA GLU A 608 -7.48 -3.02 -12.14
C GLU A 608 -6.91 -4.29 -12.77
N ALA A 609 -7.66 -4.92 -13.68
CA ALA A 609 -7.21 -6.07 -14.43
C ALA A 609 -5.98 -5.72 -15.30
N LYS A 610 -6.03 -4.60 -16.05
CA LYS A 610 -4.89 -4.11 -16.84
C LYS A 610 -3.69 -3.76 -15.97
N ARG A 611 -3.90 -3.08 -14.84
CA ARG A 611 -2.83 -2.73 -13.90
C ARG A 611 -2.19 -3.98 -13.29
N LEU A 612 -2.95 -5.05 -13.03
CA LEU A 612 -2.42 -6.31 -12.52
C LEU A 612 -1.49 -6.99 -13.53
N VAL A 613 -1.85 -6.96 -14.81
CA VAL A 613 -0.97 -7.44 -15.89
C VAL A 613 0.27 -6.56 -16.02
N LEU A 614 0.12 -5.24 -15.94
CA LEU A 614 1.25 -4.30 -15.98
C LEU A 614 2.23 -4.54 -14.83
N GLU A 615 1.74 -4.78 -13.61
CA GLU A 615 2.59 -5.11 -12.46
C GLU A 615 3.44 -6.36 -12.72
N LEU A 616 2.82 -7.44 -13.21
CA LEU A 616 3.52 -8.68 -13.51
C LEU A 616 4.49 -8.53 -14.69
N ALA A 617 4.10 -7.81 -15.74
CA ALA A 617 4.97 -7.54 -16.87
C ALA A 617 6.23 -6.76 -16.44
N ALA A 618 6.06 -5.75 -15.59
CA ALA A 618 7.17 -4.98 -15.06
C ALA A 618 8.14 -5.84 -14.23
N THR A 619 7.63 -6.63 -13.28
CA THR A 619 8.47 -7.44 -12.38
C THR A 619 9.15 -8.60 -13.10
N ALA A 620 8.45 -9.28 -14.00
CA ALA A 620 9.00 -10.41 -14.75
C ALA A 620 9.83 -9.98 -15.97
N GLY A 621 9.83 -8.70 -16.31
CA GLY A 621 10.50 -8.18 -17.51
C GLY A 621 9.89 -8.75 -18.79
N LEU A 622 8.56 -8.69 -18.89
CA LEU A 622 7.79 -9.04 -20.07
C LEU A 622 7.62 -7.85 -21.00
#